data_AF-G9XQR8-F1
#
_entry.id   AF-G9XQR8-F1
#
_cell.length_a   1.000
_cell.length_b   1.000
_cell.length_c   1.000
_cell.angle_alpha   90.00
_cell.angle_beta   90.00
_cell.angle_gamma   90.00
#
_symmetry.space_group_name_H-M   'P 1'
#
loop_
_entity.id
_entity.type
_entity.pdbx_description
1 polymer ?
#
loop_
_entity_poly.entity_id
_entity_poly.type
_entity_poly.pdbx_seq_one_letter_code
_entity_poly.pdbx_strand_id
1 'polypeptide(L)'
;MMLYTVKEVAGLAGVTVKTLHHYHKIRLLKPCEITDAGYRLYGAEELERLQQILFYRELDFSLSDIQKALEDQPGRLMCLTKQQELLIARRQRLDCLLKTIGESIALTKKGEVMEKSAMFQGLNADAWNTALAEQSQYLKDHYGYELPKVETEQAQEMNDSAAEAKQFMDFLAEALQAGWKGNDPRLQKKIQEHLAFLNDHGHSIDAQTFAAQARFFLEDDFHRGMLESQQLGLCYYLCIAAEMYAAANQ
;
A
#
# COMPACT_ATOMS: atom_id res chain seq x y z
N MET A 1 3.40 -46.04 -14.30
CA MET A 1 3.79 -44.68 -13.87
C MET A 1 3.96 -44.72 -12.36
N MET A 2 4.98 -44.05 -11.80
CA MET A 2 5.22 -44.07 -10.34
C MET A 2 4.21 -43.14 -9.65
N LEU A 3 3.50 -43.66 -8.65
CA LEU A 3 2.55 -42.89 -7.84
C LEU A 3 3.17 -42.62 -6.47
N TYR A 4 2.90 -41.43 -5.95
CA TYR A 4 3.41 -40.96 -4.67
C TYR A 4 2.25 -40.76 -3.70
N THR A 5 2.41 -41.21 -2.47
CA THR A 5 1.50 -40.91 -1.38
C THR A 5 1.61 -39.44 -0.96
N VAL A 6 0.56 -38.91 -0.34
CA VAL A 6 0.58 -37.53 0.19
C VAL A 6 1.79 -37.23 1.10
N LYS A 7 2.29 -38.22 1.84
CA LYS A 7 3.45 -38.06 2.73
C LYS A 7 4.76 -37.95 1.96
N GLU A 8 4.92 -38.74 0.90
CA GLU A 8 6.09 -38.67 0.02
C GLU A 8 6.12 -37.35 -0.73
N VAL A 9 4.99 -36.91 -1.28
CA VAL A 9 4.89 -35.60 -1.96
C VAL A 9 5.19 -34.45 -1.00
N ALA A 10 4.65 -34.49 0.22
CA ALA A 10 4.95 -33.51 1.27
C ALA A 10 6.47 -33.44 1.55
N GLY A 11 7.12 -34.60 1.67
CA GLY A 11 8.57 -34.69 1.89
C GLY A 11 9.38 -34.14 0.72
N LEU A 12 9.02 -34.48 -0.51
CA LEU A 12 9.72 -34.03 -1.73
C LEU A 12 9.60 -32.52 -1.94
N ALA A 13 8.41 -31.97 -1.74
CA ALA A 13 8.11 -30.56 -1.99
C ALA A 13 8.38 -29.65 -0.78
N GLY A 14 8.77 -30.20 0.37
CA GLY A 14 8.99 -29.44 1.59
C GLY A 14 7.73 -28.79 2.16
N VAL A 15 6.55 -29.31 1.85
CA VAL A 15 5.25 -28.80 2.33
C VAL A 15 4.63 -29.74 3.34
N THR A 16 3.70 -29.25 4.16
CA THR A 16 2.99 -30.11 5.10
C THR A 16 1.90 -30.92 4.39
N VAL A 17 1.59 -32.11 4.92
CA VAL A 17 0.41 -32.90 4.48
C VAL A 17 -0.88 -32.09 4.61
N LYS A 18 -0.98 -31.23 5.64
CA LYS A 18 -2.11 -30.31 5.84
C LYS A 18 -2.24 -29.32 4.67
N THR A 19 -1.13 -28.82 4.14
CA THR A 19 -1.11 -27.95 2.95
C THR A 19 -1.65 -28.68 1.72
N LEU A 20 -1.19 -29.91 1.45
CA LEU A 20 -1.68 -30.70 0.32
C LEU A 20 -3.18 -31.04 0.45
N HIS A 21 -3.65 -31.37 1.66
CA HIS A 21 -5.08 -31.55 1.91
C HIS A 21 -5.88 -30.26 1.72
N HIS A 22 -5.33 -29.12 2.11
CA HIS A 22 -5.95 -27.83 1.88
C HIS A 22 -6.07 -27.53 0.38
N TYR A 23 -4.99 -27.73 -0.40
CA TYR A 23 -5.01 -27.54 -1.85
C TYR A 23 -6.01 -28.45 -2.54
N HIS A 24 -6.15 -29.70 -2.09
CA HIS A 24 -7.19 -30.58 -2.58
C HIS A 24 -8.59 -30.09 -2.22
N LYS A 25 -8.82 -29.65 -0.98
CA LYS A 25 -10.12 -29.11 -0.52
C LYS A 25 -10.58 -27.93 -1.36
N ILE A 26 -9.68 -27.02 -1.71
CA ILE A 26 -9.98 -25.85 -2.57
C ILE A 26 -9.88 -26.17 -4.07
N ARG A 27 -9.67 -27.46 -4.43
CA ARG A 27 -9.53 -27.95 -5.82
C ARG A 27 -8.34 -27.38 -6.61
N LEU A 28 -7.39 -26.76 -5.93
CA LEU A 28 -6.17 -26.22 -6.53
C LEU A 28 -5.23 -27.34 -7.02
N LEU A 29 -5.10 -28.40 -6.23
CA LEU A 29 -4.33 -29.60 -6.56
C LEU A 29 -5.12 -30.86 -6.18
N LYS A 30 -5.61 -31.58 -7.19
CA LYS A 30 -6.34 -32.84 -6.98
C LYS A 30 -5.37 -34.02 -7.08
N PRO A 31 -5.52 -35.08 -6.25
CA PRO A 31 -4.80 -36.31 -6.46
C PRO A 31 -5.24 -36.99 -7.77
N CYS A 32 -4.35 -37.77 -8.36
CA CYS A 32 -4.66 -38.61 -9.52
C CYS A 32 -5.70 -39.69 -9.16
N GLU A 33 -5.51 -40.30 -7.98
CA GLU A 33 -6.38 -41.36 -7.47
C GLU A 33 -6.58 -41.22 -5.96
N ILE A 34 -7.75 -41.65 -5.49
CA ILE A 34 -8.00 -41.92 -4.08
C ILE A 34 -8.30 -43.41 -3.97
N THR A 35 -7.46 -44.15 -3.25
CA THR A 35 -7.63 -45.60 -3.09
C THR A 35 -8.88 -45.92 -2.24
N ASP A 36 -9.36 -47.17 -2.29
CA ASP A 36 -10.49 -47.63 -1.47
C ASP A 36 -10.26 -47.43 0.04
N ALA A 37 -9.00 -47.48 0.48
CA ALA A 37 -8.60 -47.22 1.87
C ALA A 37 -8.48 -45.71 2.19
N GLY A 38 -8.79 -44.82 1.24
CA GLY A 38 -8.79 -43.37 1.41
C GLY A 38 -7.43 -42.69 1.21
N TYR A 39 -6.41 -43.39 0.69
CA TYR A 39 -5.10 -42.80 0.43
C TYR A 39 -5.11 -41.98 -0.84
N ARG A 40 -4.55 -40.77 -0.79
CA ARG A 40 -4.37 -39.89 -1.95
C ARG A 40 -3.05 -40.20 -2.65
N LEU A 41 -3.15 -40.47 -3.95
CA LEU A 41 -2.01 -40.76 -4.82
C LEU A 41 -1.82 -39.66 -5.86
N TYR A 42 -0.56 -39.29 -6.09
CA TYR A 42 -0.15 -38.22 -7.00
C TYR A 42 0.81 -38.79 -8.04
N GLY A 43 0.54 -38.52 -9.31
CA GLY A 43 1.40 -38.88 -10.43
C GLY A 43 2.32 -37.75 -10.85
N ALA A 44 2.95 -37.91 -12.00
CA ALA A 44 3.86 -36.91 -12.56
C ALA A 44 3.15 -35.57 -12.82
N GLU A 45 1.94 -35.59 -13.39
CA GLU A 45 1.17 -34.38 -13.71
C GLU A 45 0.78 -33.58 -12.46
N GLU A 46 0.43 -34.24 -11.37
CA GLU A 46 0.13 -33.55 -10.12
C GLU A 46 1.37 -32.95 -9.46
N LEU A 47 2.52 -33.63 -9.53
CA LEU A 47 3.80 -33.08 -9.06
C LEU A 47 4.20 -31.85 -9.88
N GLU A 48 4.01 -31.95 -11.19
CA GLU A 48 4.21 -30.89 -12.15
C GLU A 48 3.34 -29.66 -11.87
N ARG A 49 2.07 -29.87 -11.51
CA ARG A 49 1.15 -28.82 -11.11
C ARG A 49 1.50 -28.25 -9.73
N LEU A 50 1.89 -29.10 -8.78
CA LEU A 50 2.35 -28.67 -7.46
C LEU A 50 3.56 -27.75 -7.58
N GLN A 51 4.52 -28.08 -8.44
CA GLN A 51 5.68 -27.23 -8.71
C GLN A 51 5.26 -25.83 -9.19
N GLN A 52 4.32 -25.74 -10.14
CA GLN A 52 3.81 -24.45 -10.63
C GLN A 52 3.13 -23.65 -9.51
N ILE A 53 2.31 -24.31 -8.68
CA ILE A 53 1.68 -23.68 -7.51
C ILE A 53 2.74 -23.08 -6.59
N LEU A 54 3.81 -23.82 -6.31
CA LEU A 54 4.88 -23.37 -5.42
C LEU A 54 5.67 -22.19 -5.99
N PHE A 55 5.93 -22.15 -7.30
CA PHE A 55 6.56 -20.97 -7.92
C PHE A 55 5.70 -19.71 -7.77
N TYR A 56 4.39 -19.81 -7.95
CA TYR A 56 3.51 -18.66 -7.70
C TYR A 56 3.45 -18.27 -6.21
N ARG A 57 3.52 -19.25 -5.30
CA ARG A 57 3.62 -18.97 -3.86
C ARG A 57 4.91 -18.23 -3.49
N GLU A 58 6.03 -18.54 -4.13
CA GLU A 58 7.29 -17.78 -4.01
C GLU A 58 7.20 -16.37 -4.60
N LEU A 59 6.19 -16.09 -5.43
CA LEU A 59 5.88 -14.76 -5.96
C LEU A 59 4.78 -14.04 -5.13
N ASP A 60 4.45 -14.56 -3.95
CA ASP A 60 3.45 -14.04 -3.01
C ASP A 60 2.00 -14.04 -3.54
N PHE A 61 1.70 -14.80 -4.60
CA PHE A 61 0.32 -14.90 -5.12
C PHE A 61 -0.60 -15.56 -4.10
N SER A 62 -1.82 -15.03 -3.97
CA SER A 62 -2.88 -15.66 -3.18
C SER A 62 -3.31 -16.98 -3.81
N LEU A 63 -3.81 -17.93 -3.02
CA LEU A 63 -4.30 -19.22 -3.57
C LEU A 63 -5.44 -19.01 -4.59
N SER A 64 -6.22 -17.95 -4.43
CA SER A 64 -7.27 -17.58 -5.38
C SER A 64 -6.70 -17.15 -6.73
N ASP A 65 -5.62 -16.36 -6.73
CA ASP A 65 -5.02 -15.86 -7.98
C ASP A 65 -4.23 -16.96 -8.68
N ILE A 66 -3.59 -17.85 -7.91
CA ILE A 66 -2.97 -19.06 -8.46
C ILE A 66 -4.04 -19.92 -9.15
N GLN A 67 -5.22 -20.04 -8.54
CA GLN A 67 -6.30 -20.82 -9.15
C GLN A 67 -6.71 -20.23 -10.51
N LYS A 68 -6.94 -18.92 -10.59
CA LYS A 68 -7.24 -18.22 -11.87
C LYS A 68 -6.12 -18.43 -12.89
N ALA A 69 -4.86 -18.27 -12.47
CA ALA A 69 -3.71 -18.42 -13.34
C ALA A 69 -3.52 -19.83 -13.92
N LEU A 70 -4.00 -20.84 -13.20
CA LEU A 70 -3.95 -22.23 -13.64
C LEU A 70 -5.22 -22.68 -14.38
N GLU A 71 -6.28 -21.88 -14.40
CA GLU A 71 -7.53 -22.15 -15.14
C GLU A 71 -7.40 -21.79 -16.63
N ASP A 72 -6.67 -20.71 -16.97
CA ASP A 72 -6.53 -20.18 -18.33
C ASP A 72 -5.47 -20.88 -19.23
N GLN A 73 -4.96 -22.04 -18.78
CA GLN A 73 -3.85 -22.84 -19.33
C GLN A 73 -3.32 -22.48 -20.74
N PRO A 74 -2.39 -21.51 -20.86
CA PRO A 74 -1.36 -21.64 -21.89
C PRO A 74 -0.47 -22.84 -21.50
N GLY A 75 -0.01 -23.64 -22.46
CA GLY A 75 0.72 -24.89 -22.16
C GLY A 75 1.89 -24.72 -21.17
N ARG A 76 2.25 -25.78 -20.42
CA ARG A 76 3.23 -25.79 -19.31
C ARG A 76 4.47 -24.92 -19.54
N LEU A 77 5.06 -24.98 -20.73
CA LEU A 77 6.24 -24.21 -21.09
C LEU A 77 6.01 -22.70 -20.98
N MET A 78 4.89 -22.19 -21.48
CA MET A 78 4.56 -20.77 -21.38
C MET A 78 4.41 -20.33 -19.92
N CYS A 79 3.71 -21.12 -19.08
CA CYS A 79 3.59 -20.82 -17.66
C CYS A 79 4.96 -20.73 -16.99
N LEU A 80 5.86 -21.70 -17.24
CA LEU A 80 7.19 -21.71 -16.65
C LEU A 80 8.04 -20.51 -17.13
N THR A 81 8.00 -20.18 -18.42
CA THR A 81 8.69 -18.99 -18.95
C THR A 81 8.20 -17.71 -18.27
N LYS A 82 6.89 -17.57 -18.06
CA LYS A 82 6.31 -16.41 -17.38
C LYS A 82 6.67 -16.36 -15.90
N GLN A 83 6.63 -17.48 -15.20
CA GLN A 83 7.10 -17.57 -13.82
C GLN A 83 8.59 -17.19 -13.70
N GLN A 84 9.41 -17.61 -14.68
CA GLN A 84 10.82 -17.22 -14.73
C GLN A 84 11.00 -15.70 -14.92
N GLU A 85 10.26 -15.07 -15.83
CA GLU A 85 10.29 -13.61 -16.03
C GLU A 85 9.95 -12.87 -14.72
N LEU A 86 8.90 -13.29 -14.03
CA LEU A 86 8.49 -12.69 -12.75
C LEU A 86 9.54 -12.85 -11.64
N LEU A 87 10.17 -14.01 -11.54
CA LEU A 87 11.25 -14.24 -10.58
C LEU A 87 12.50 -13.40 -10.90
N ILE A 88 12.81 -13.19 -12.18
CA ILE A 88 13.90 -12.30 -12.60
C ILE A 88 13.59 -10.85 -12.20
N ALA A 89 12.36 -10.39 -12.40
CA ALA A 89 11.93 -9.05 -11.98
C ALA A 89 12.03 -8.89 -10.45
N ARG A 90 11.58 -9.88 -9.67
CA ARG A 90 11.73 -9.90 -8.21
C ARG A 90 13.20 -9.84 -7.80
N ARG A 91 14.08 -10.58 -8.47
CA ARG A 91 15.53 -10.54 -8.22
C ARG A 91 16.10 -9.15 -8.48
N GLN A 92 15.77 -8.52 -9.61
CA GLN A 92 16.22 -7.16 -9.93
C GLN A 92 15.78 -6.15 -8.87
N ARG A 93 14.58 -6.31 -8.31
CA ARG A 93 14.10 -5.48 -7.19
C ARG A 93 14.92 -5.68 -5.93
N LEU A 94 15.19 -6.94 -5.56
CA LEU A 94 16.03 -7.25 -4.41
C LEU A 94 17.46 -6.72 -4.60
N ASP A 95 18.03 -6.82 -5.79
CA ASP A 95 19.36 -6.29 -6.11
C ASP A 95 19.40 -4.76 -5.95
N CYS A 96 18.36 -4.06 -6.40
CA CYS A 96 18.23 -2.61 -6.22
C CYS A 96 18.15 -2.24 -4.73
N LEU A 97 17.33 -2.95 -3.95
CA LEU A 97 17.22 -2.74 -2.51
C LEU A 97 18.55 -2.99 -1.78
N LEU A 98 19.24 -4.07 -2.13
CA LEU A 98 20.56 -4.40 -1.57
C LEU A 98 21.59 -3.30 -1.89
N LYS A 99 21.53 -2.73 -3.09
CA LYS A 99 22.39 -1.59 -3.47
C LYS A 99 22.11 -0.36 -2.60
N THR A 100 20.84 0.03 -2.45
CA THR A 100 20.44 1.17 -1.60
C THR A 100 20.87 0.96 -0.14
N ILE A 101 20.69 -0.25 0.41
CA ILE A 101 21.18 -0.61 1.75
C ILE A 101 22.70 -0.48 1.83
N GLY A 102 23.43 -1.01 0.84
CA GLY A 102 24.89 -0.94 0.78
C GLY A 102 25.41 0.50 0.78
N GLU A 103 24.80 1.37 -0.02
CA GLU A 103 25.13 2.80 -0.07
C GLU A 103 24.79 3.50 1.26
N SER A 104 23.63 3.18 1.85
CA SER A 104 23.22 3.73 3.15
C SER A 104 24.21 3.37 4.26
N ILE A 105 24.66 2.11 4.31
CA ILE A 105 25.70 1.66 5.23
C ILE A 105 27.01 2.42 5.00
N ALA A 106 27.42 2.60 3.74
CA ALA A 106 28.66 3.27 3.40
C ALA A 106 28.67 4.75 3.81
N LEU A 107 27.58 5.48 3.55
CA LEU A 107 27.44 6.89 3.92
C LEU A 107 27.31 7.07 5.44
N THR A 108 26.53 6.22 6.10
CA THR A 108 26.39 6.24 7.57
C THR A 108 27.74 6.04 8.24
N LYS A 109 28.58 5.12 7.75
CA LYS A 109 29.95 4.90 8.28
C LYS A 109 30.86 6.12 8.12
N LYS A 110 30.62 6.97 7.11
CA LYS A 110 31.36 8.21 6.86
C LYS A 110 30.78 9.43 7.59
N GLY A 111 29.63 9.30 8.24
CA GLY A 111 28.88 10.43 8.82
C GLY A 111 28.23 11.33 7.77
N GLU A 112 28.05 10.83 6.55
CA GLU A 112 27.42 11.55 5.44
C GLU A 112 25.94 11.17 5.32
N VAL A 113 25.12 12.10 4.82
CA VAL A 113 23.68 11.88 4.62
C VAL A 113 23.44 11.53 3.16
N MET A 114 22.70 10.45 2.91
CA MET A 114 22.25 10.08 1.57
C MET A 114 21.30 11.14 1.01
N GLU A 115 21.28 11.31 -0.31
CA GLU A 115 20.28 12.15 -0.95
C GLU A 115 18.87 11.54 -0.75
N LYS A 116 17.86 12.38 -0.44
CA LYS A 116 16.53 11.92 -0.02
C LYS A 116 15.84 11.04 -1.06
N SER A 117 15.96 11.36 -2.35
CA SER A 117 15.38 10.52 -3.41
C SER A 117 16.12 9.17 -3.56
N ALA A 118 17.44 9.15 -3.35
CA ALA A 118 18.24 7.93 -3.37
C ALA A 118 17.90 6.96 -2.22
N MET A 119 17.51 7.48 -1.04
CA MET A 119 17.11 6.66 0.11
C MET A 119 15.96 5.69 -0.19
N PHE A 120 15.07 6.06 -1.11
CA PHE A 120 13.86 5.30 -1.42
C PHE A 120 13.94 4.55 -2.76
N GLN A 121 15.10 4.54 -3.43
CA GLN A 121 15.32 3.71 -4.61
C GLN A 121 15.14 2.23 -4.25
N GLY A 122 14.34 1.51 -5.03
CA GLY A 122 14.00 0.12 -4.72
C GLY A 122 12.73 -0.04 -3.86
N LEU A 123 12.40 0.98 -3.05
CA LEU A 123 11.27 0.98 -2.10
C LEU A 123 10.01 1.63 -2.66
N ASN A 124 10.17 2.63 -3.54
CA ASN A 124 9.02 3.29 -4.17
C ASN A 124 8.25 2.31 -5.08
N ALA A 125 7.02 2.00 -4.68
CA ALA A 125 6.14 1.08 -5.39
C ALA A 125 5.78 1.59 -6.79
N ASP A 126 5.58 2.89 -6.99
CA ASP A 126 5.16 3.46 -8.28
C ASP A 126 6.27 3.40 -9.33
N ALA A 127 7.52 3.62 -8.91
CA ALA A 127 8.67 3.47 -9.80
C ALA A 127 8.84 2.02 -10.28
N TRP A 128 8.56 1.05 -9.39
CA TRP A 128 8.60 -0.38 -9.74
C TRP A 128 7.41 -0.83 -10.57
N ASN A 129 6.21 -0.35 -10.24
CA ASN A 129 4.99 -0.61 -11.01
C ASN A 129 5.12 -0.06 -12.43
N THR A 130 5.80 1.08 -12.61
CA THR A 130 6.09 1.67 -13.92
C THR A 130 7.17 0.87 -14.67
N ALA A 131 8.26 0.50 -14.00
CA ALA A 131 9.35 -0.28 -14.61
C ALA A 131 8.89 -1.68 -15.05
N LEU A 132 7.90 -2.25 -14.36
CA LEU A 132 7.28 -3.53 -14.67
C LEU A 132 5.89 -3.35 -15.29
N ALA A 133 5.52 -2.17 -15.81
CA ALA A 133 4.15 -1.86 -16.23
C ALA A 133 3.59 -2.89 -17.22
N GLU A 134 4.39 -3.33 -18.20
CA GLU A 134 3.99 -4.38 -19.14
C GLU A 134 3.70 -5.72 -18.43
N GLN A 135 4.51 -6.08 -17.43
CA GLN A 135 4.32 -7.31 -16.65
C GLN A 135 3.15 -7.17 -15.67
N SER A 136 3.01 -6.04 -14.99
CA SER A 136 1.89 -5.72 -14.09
C SER A 136 0.55 -5.72 -14.83
N GLN A 137 0.50 -5.13 -16.02
CA GLN A 137 -0.69 -5.11 -16.86
C GLN A 137 -1.02 -6.52 -17.36
N TYR A 138 -0.03 -7.29 -17.80
CA TYR A 138 -0.22 -8.70 -18.18
C TYR A 138 -0.73 -9.55 -17.02
N LEU A 139 -0.18 -9.36 -15.81
CA LEU A 139 -0.62 -10.03 -14.59
C LEU A 139 -2.08 -9.69 -14.25
N LYS A 140 -2.46 -8.43 -14.41
CA LYS A 140 -3.82 -7.96 -14.19
C LYS A 140 -4.79 -8.52 -15.22
N ASP A 141 -4.43 -8.47 -16.50
CA ASP A 141 -5.32 -8.84 -17.62
C ASP A 141 -5.54 -10.35 -17.71
N HIS A 142 -4.51 -11.16 -17.47
CA HIS A 142 -4.59 -12.61 -17.63
C HIS A 142 -4.80 -13.38 -16.32
N TYR A 143 -4.40 -12.81 -15.19
CA TYR A 143 -4.47 -13.50 -13.90
C TYR A 143 -5.31 -12.78 -12.87
N GLY A 144 -5.79 -11.57 -13.16
CA GLY A 144 -6.49 -10.73 -12.19
C GLY A 144 -5.63 -10.39 -10.98
N TYR A 145 -4.29 -10.50 -11.12
CA TYR A 145 -3.33 -10.32 -10.05
C TYR A 145 -2.65 -8.98 -10.18
N GLU A 146 -2.74 -8.16 -9.14
CA GLU A 146 -1.92 -6.96 -8.99
C GLU A 146 -0.72 -7.32 -8.13
N LEU A 147 0.48 -6.86 -8.53
CA LEU A 147 1.65 -6.97 -7.66
C LEU A 147 1.29 -6.35 -6.30
N PRO A 148 1.73 -6.96 -5.18
CA PRO A 148 1.44 -6.42 -3.86
C PRO A 148 1.93 -4.98 -3.83
N LYS A 149 0.99 -4.05 -3.78
CA LYS A 149 1.29 -2.67 -3.42
C LYS A 149 1.90 -2.78 -2.03
N VAL A 150 3.14 -2.30 -1.87
CA VAL A 150 3.60 -1.99 -0.51
C VAL A 150 2.52 -1.07 0.02
N GLU A 151 1.83 -1.46 1.10
CA GLU A 151 0.67 -0.73 1.63
C GLU A 151 1.04 0.75 1.79
N THR A 152 0.69 1.55 0.78
CA THR A 152 0.81 3.00 0.76
C THR A 152 -0.54 3.64 0.99
N GLU A 153 -1.60 2.87 1.32
CA GLU A 153 -2.94 3.42 1.60
C GLU A 153 -2.85 4.47 2.73
N GLN A 154 -2.08 4.19 3.78
CA GLN A 154 -1.77 5.20 4.80
C GLN A 154 -0.93 6.37 4.28
N ALA A 155 -0.02 6.14 3.33
CA ALA A 155 0.83 7.19 2.77
C ALA A 155 0.06 8.13 1.82
N GLN A 156 -0.88 7.61 1.04
CA GLN A 156 -1.72 8.42 0.14
C GLN A 156 -2.74 9.24 0.94
N GLU A 157 -3.41 8.63 1.93
CA GLU A 157 -4.32 9.35 2.84
C GLU A 157 -3.56 10.42 3.66
N MET A 158 -2.36 10.10 4.15
CA MET A 158 -1.49 11.07 4.83
C MET A 158 -1.03 12.19 3.88
N ASN A 159 -0.77 11.89 2.61
CA ASN A 159 -0.39 12.89 1.61
C ASN A 159 -1.56 13.80 1.24
N ASP A 160 -2.75 13.25 1.04
CA ASP A 160 -3.96 14.00 0.69
C ASP A 160 -4.38 14.90 1.86
N SER A 161 -4.31 14.39 3.10
CA SER A 161 -4.55 15.17 4.32
C SER A 161 -3.51 16.26 4.54
N ALA A 162 -2.23 15.98 4.26
CA ALA A 162 -1.17 17.00 4.33
C ALA A 162 -1.33 18.07 3.25
N ALA A 163 -1.75 17.69 2.04
CA ALA A 163 -2.02 18.61 0.95
C ALA A 163 -3.22 19.53 1.26
N GLU A 164 -4.32 18.98 1.79
CA GLU A 164 -5.48 19.78 2.20
C GLU A 164 -5.13 20.71 3.37
N ALA A 165 -4.41 20.23 4.39
CA ALA A 165 -3.97 21.07 5.50
C ALA A 165 -3.11 22.24 5.00
N LYS A 166 -2.17 21.99 4.08
CA LYS A 166 -1.35 23.05 3.48
C LYS A 166 -2.21 24.05 2.68
N GLN A 167 -3.12 23.58 1.82
CA GLN A 167 -4.00 24.44 1.05
C GLN A 167 -4.92 25.29 1.93
N PHE A 168 -5.44 24.72 3.02
CA PHE A 168 -6.25 25.44 4.00
C PHE A 168 -5.46 26.53 4.71
N MET A 169 -4.23 26.22 5.16
CA MET A 169 -3.37 27.19 5.82
C MET A 169 -2.91 28.32 4.88
N ASP A 170 -2.55 27.99 3.64
CA ASP A 170 -2.18 28.96 2.61
C ASP A 170 -3.36 29.92 2.34
N PHE A 171 -4.59 29.39 2.25
CA PHE A 171 -5.80 30.20 2.06
C PHE A 171 -6.09 31.14 3.24
N LEU A 172 -5.89 30.68 4.48
CA LEU A 172 -6.05 31.53 5.68
C LEU A 172 -5.04 32.67 5.72
N ALA A 173 -3.79 32.37 5.34
CA ALA A 173 -2.73 33.36 5.22
C ALA A 173 -3.13 34.44 4.17
N GLU A 174 -3.53 34.02 2.98
CA GLU A 174 -4.02 34.93 1.93
C GLU A 174 -5.22 35.78 2.38
N ALA A 175 -6.20 35.18 3.04
CA ALA A 175 -7.37 35.89 3.56
C ALA A 175 -6.98 36.95 4.60
N LEU A 176 -6.02 36.63 5.47
CA LEU A 176 -5.48 37.58 6.45
C LEU A 176 -4.69 38.71 5.77
N GLN A 177 -3.88 38.43 4.74
CA GLN A 177 -3.15 39.46 3.98
C GLN A 177 -4.12 40.39 3.24
N ALA A 178 -5.21 39.83 2.71
CA ALA A 178 -6.26 40.57 2.04
C ALA A 178 -7.21 41.31 3.01
N GLY A 179 -7.01 41.18 4.33
CA GLY A 179 -7.77 41.88 5.35
C GLY A 179 -9.22 41.41 5.49
N TRP A 180 -9.51 40.16 5.15
CA TRP A 180 -10.88 39.62 5.25
C TRP A 180 -11.29 39.47 6.72
N LYS A 181 -12.56 39.71 7.01
CA LYS A 181 -13.10 39.49 8.36
C LYS A 181 -13.25 37.99 8.65
N GLY A 182 -13.20 37.59 9.91
CA GLY A 182 -13.35 36.19 10.32
C GLY A 182 -14.68 35.54 9.91
N ASN A 183 -15.72 36.34 9.66
CA ASN A 183 -17.02 35.90 9.14
C ASN A 183 -17.21 36.15 7.64
N ASP A 184 -16.15 36.39 6.87
CA ASP A 184 -16.26 36.53 5.42
C ASP A 184 -16.85 35.24 4.82
N PRO A 185 -17.90 35.32 3.97
CA PRO A 185 -18.55 34.13 3.41
C PRO A 185 -17.60 33.17 2.69
N ARG A 186 -16.52 33.67 2.07
CA ARG A 186 -15.53 32.84 1.37
C ARG A 186 -14.70 32.02 2.35
N LEU A 187 -14.33 32.64 3.47
CA LEU A 187 -13.60 31.99 4.55
C LEU A 187 -14.45 30.94 5.25
N GLN A 188 -15.71 31.28 5.55
CA GLN A 188 -16.67 30.36 6.17
C GLN A 188 -16.91 29.13 5.27
N LYS A 189 -17.02 29.33 3.95
CA LYS A 189 -17.12 28.24 2.99
C LYS A 189 -15.87 27.35 2.97
N LYS A 190 -14.67 27.93 2.98
CA LYS A 190 -13.43 27.12 2.99
C LYS A 190 -13.26 26.33 4.29
N ILE A 191 -13.68 26.87 5.44
CA ILE A 191 -13.74 26.13 6.71
C ILE A 191 -14.70 24.95 6.58
N GLN A 192 -15.89 25.15 6.01
CA GLN A 192 -16.86 24.07 5.79
C GLN A 192 -16.28 22.95 4.89
N GLU A 193 -15.65 23.32 3.77
CA GLU A 193 -15.03 22.36 2.86
C GLU A 193 -13.90 21.56 3.55
N HIS A 194 -13.09 22.24 4.36
CA HIS A 194 -12.01 21.62 5.12
C HIS A 194 -12.55 20.61 6.15
N LEU A 195 -13.60 20.97 6.90
CA LEU A 195 -14.24 20.05 7.85
C LEU A 195 -14.90 18.86 7.17
N ALA A 196 -15.55 19.07 6.02
CA ALA A 196 -16.11 17.98 5.22
C ALA A 196 -15.01 17.00 4.77
N PHE A 197 -13.89 17.51 4.26
CA PHE A 197 -12.75 16.70 3.89
C PHE A 197 -12.24 15.87 5.07
N LEU A 198 -12.02 16.48 6.23
CA LEU A 198 -11.52 15.77 7.41
C LEU A 198 -12.49 14.67 7.85
N ASN A 199 -13.80 14.92 7.82
CA ASN A 199 -14.81 13.94 8.19
C ASN A 199 -14.90 12.77 7.18
N ASP A 200 -14.76 13.06 5.89
CA ASP A 200 -14.71 12.04 4.83
C ASP A 200 -13.47 11.14 4.96
N HIS A 201 -12.40 11.62 5.59
CA HIS A 201 -11.15 10.88 5.86
C HIS A 201 -11.06 10.35 7.29
N GLY A 202 -12.21 10.16 7.97
CA GLY A 202 -12.30 9.43 9.23
C GLY A 202 -12.00 10.24 10.50
N HIS A 203 -11.81 11.56 10.38
CA HIS A 203 -11.87 12.44 11.55
C HIS A 203 -13.34 12.65 11.96
N SER A 204 -13.57 13.02 13.22
CA SER A 204 -14.90 13.37 13.72
C SER A 204 -14.83 14.78 14.30
N ILE A 205 -14.82 15.77 13.42
CA ILE A 205 -14.66 17.19 13.77
C ILE A 205 -15.91 17.95 13.36
N ASP A 206 -16.58 18.53 14.36
CA ASP A 206 -17.65 19.50 14.17
C ASP A 206 -17.15 20.94 14.38
N ALA A 207 -18.01 21.92 14.14
CA ALA A 207 -17.65 23.33 14.25
C ALA A 207 -17.16 23.73 15.66
N GLN A 208 -17.70 23.10 16.72
CA GLN A 208 -17.31 23.36 18.11
C GLN A 208 -15.94 22.77 18.43
N THR A 209 -15.70 21.54 17.97
CA THR A 209 -14.41 20.84 18.10
C THR A 209 -13.32 21.59 17.36
N PHE A 210 -13.62 22.08 16.15
CA PHE A 210 -12.70 22.91 15.38
C PHE A 210 -12.34 24.22 16.09
N ALA A 211 -13.32 24.93 16.66
CA ALA A 211 -13.05 26.14 17.45
C ALA A 211 -12.24 25.84 18.72
N ALA A 212 -12.52 24.74 19.40
CA ALA A 212 -11.73 24.31 20.56
C ALA A 212 -10.27 23.99 20.17
N GLN A 213 -10.05 23.34 19.02
CA GLN A 213 -8.72 23.05 18.50
C GLN A 213 -7.95 24.33 18.12
N ALA A 214 -8.61 25.29 17.49
CA ALA A 214 -8.01 26.58 17.16
C ALA A 214 -7.62 27.39 18.41
N ARG A 215 -8.43 27.33 19.49
CA ARG A 215 -8.05 27.90 20.80
C ARG A 215 -6.84 27.21 21.40
N PHE A 216 -6.78 25.87 21.33
CA PHE A 216 -5.63 25.12 21.81
C PHE A 216 -4.34 25.56 21.11
N PHE A 217 -4.36 25.80 19.80
CA PHE A 217 -3.19 26.31 19.07
C PHE A 217 -2.71 27.69 19.56
N LEU A 218 -3.61 28.50 20.10
CA LEU A 218 -3.27 29.81 20.66
C LEU A 218 -2.62 29.68 22.05
N GLU A 219 -3.04 28.68 22.84
CA GLU A 219 -2.48 28.40 24.17
C GLU A 219 -1.15 27.63 24.11
N ASP A 220 -0.92 26.83 23.07
CA ASP A 220 0.29 26.04 22.89
C ASP A 220 1.41 26.81 22.15
N ASP A 221 2.54 26.98 22.81
CA ASP A 221 3.69 27.75 22.29
C ASP A 221 4.26 27.20 20.97
N PHE A 222 4.21 25.88 20.79
CA PHE A 222 4.73 25.24 19.58
C PHE A 222 3.83 25.52 18.38
N HIS A 223 2.52 25.25 18.49
CA HIS A 223 1.57 25.48 17.41
C HIS A 223 1.43 26.97 17.09
N ARG A 224 1.40 27.83 18.12
CA ARG A 224 1.39 29.30 17.93
C ARG A 224 2.63 29.76 17.18
N GLY A 225 3.82 29.31 17.59
CA GLY A 225 5.08 29.66 16.92
C GLY A 225 5.11 29.20 15.46
N MET A 226 4.62 27.99 15.17
CA MET A 226 4.53 27.45 13.82
C MET A 226 3.63 28.33 12.92
N LEU A 227 2.43 28.68 13.37
CA LEU A 227 1.47 29.47 12.61
C LEU A 227 1.94 30.93 12.39
N GLU A 228 2.47 31.55 13.43
CA GLU A 228 3.00 32.92 13.36
C GLU A 228 4.24 33.04 12.47
N SER A 229 5.00 31.94 12.30
CA SER A 229 6.13 31.89 11.38
C SER A 229 5.73 31.86 9.90
N GLN A 230 4.53 31.35 9.59
CA GLN A 230 3.99 31.35 8.22
C GLN A 230 3.44 32.72 7.88
N GLN A 231 2.68 33.33 8.80
CA GLN A 231 2.23 34.70 8.71
C GLN A 231 1.94 35.27 10.09
N LEU A 232 2.44 36.48 10.34
CA LEU A 232 2.17 37.19 11.59
C LEU A 232 0.66 37.45 11.76
N GLY A 233 0.12 37.04 12.89
CA GLY A 233 -1.30 37.14 13.25
C GLY A 233 -2.15 35.95 12.80
N LEU A 234 -1.59 34.97 12.09
CA LEU A 234 -2.33 33.83 11.53
C LEU A 234 -2.97 32.95 12.61
N CYS A 235 -2.29 32.74 13.73
CA CYS A 235 -2.83 31.92 14.81
C CYS A 235 -4.08 32.56 15.43
N TYR A 236 -4.01 33.87 15.65
CA TYR A 236 -5.13 34.66 16.18
C TYR A 236 -6.28 34.73 15.17
N TYR A 237 -5.96 34.91 13.89
CA TYR A 237 -6.95 34.96 12.82
C TYR A 237 -7.73 33.65 12.66
N LEU A 238 -7.02 32.52 12.69
CA LEU A 238 -7.62 31.18 12.67
C LEU A 238 -8.57 30.99 13.85
N CYS A 239 -8.14 31.36 15.07
CA CYS A 239 -8.98 31.25 16.26
C CYS A 239 -10.28 32.06 16.12
N ILE A 240 -10.18 33.33 15.71
CA ILE A 240 -11.36 34.19 15.50
C ILE A 240 -12.28 33.62 14.42
N ALA A 241 -11.74 33.19 13.29
CA ALA A 241 -12.52 32.63 12.19
C ALA A 241 -13.26 31.34 12.62
N ALA A 242 -12.59 30.47 13.37
CA ALA A 242 -13.15 29.23 13.89
C ALA A 242 -14.27 29.50 14.91
N GLU A 243 -14.10 30.46 15.82
CA GLU A 243 -15.13 30.86 16.78
C GLU A 243 -16.36 31.46 16.10
N MET A 244 -16.15 32.32 15.10
CA MET A 244 -17.25 32.90 14.33
C MET A 244 -18.00 31.84 13.51
N TYR A 245 -17.28 30.86 12.96
CA TYR A 245 -17.87 29.72 12.26
C TYR A 245 -18.70 28.84 13.20
N ALA A 246 -18.18 28.54 14.39
CA ALA A 246 -18.90 27.76 15.40
C ALA A 246 -20.17 28.48 15.90
N ALA A 247 -20.12 29.81 16.04
CA ALA A 247 -21.28 30.62 16.43
C ALA A 247 -22.37 30.66 15.35
N ALA A 248 -22.00 30.57 14.08
CA ALA A 248 -22.94 30.58 12.95
C ALA A 248 -23.60 29.21 12.66
N ASN A 249 -23.03 28.12 13.19
CA ASN A 249 -23.46 26.74 12.92
C ASN A 249 -23.88 25.99 14.22
N GLN A 250 -24.56 26.69 15.13
CA GLN A 250 -25.19 26.10 16.33
C GLN A 250 -26.51 25.39 16.03
#